data_AF-A0A4Y1REX2-F1
#
_entry.id   AF-A0A4Y1REX2-F1
#
_cell.length_a   1.000
_cell.length_b   1.000
_cell.length_c   1.000
_cell.angle_alpha   90.00
_cell.angle_beta   90.00
_cell.angle_gamma   90.00
#
_symmetry.space_group_name_H-M   'P 1'
#
loop_
_entity.id
_entity.type
_entity.pdbx_description
1 polymer ?
#
loop_
_entity_poly.entity_id
_entity_poly.type
_entity_poly.pdbx_seq_one_letter_code
_entity_poly.pdbx_strand_id
1 'polypeptide(L)'
;MEFPRLLFGNGRHLKTSYSPKVSSQSLSTIPVPSKNYEFLDGSSEVELRLQLGGQNIQSTRDIFVDANGTSLTIKVQHSGSLITLMETNHLFDKIKPAETIWYIDDDELVINLKKQDPELKWPDIMESWESLTLGSMQLLKGASIYIVGDSTEINQKVAQELAVGLGYTPLSTKELLETFAKQSIDSWLLAEGSDSVAEAESAILQSLSSHVRAVVATLGGQQGAARRAGKWRHLYAGFTVWLSQTEATDEDSAKEEARSHIKDGILAYSNADVVVKLQGWDTDHTKSVAEGCLSALKQLILSDKKLPGKKSLYIRLGCRGDWPNIKPPGWDPSAGDDVSPSGF
;
A
#
# COMPACT_ATOMS: atom_id res chain seq x y z
N MET A 1 -19.41 30.86 -45.02
CA MET A 1 -18.17 30.19 -44.56
C MET A 1 -18.37 28.70 -44.77
N GLU A 2 -17.41 28.03 -45.40
CA GLU A 2 -17.58 26.71 -46.00
C GLU A 2 -17.29 25.55 -45.04
N PHE A 3 -17.94 24.42 -45.29
CA PHE A 3 -17.60 23.11 -44.72
C PHE A 3 -17.01 22.20 -45.81
N PRO A 4 -15.84 21.59 -45.62
CA PRO A 4 -15.43 20.36 -46.32
C PRO A 4 -15.83 19.15 -45.42
N ARG A 5 -16.76 18.26 -45.77
CA ARG A 5 -16.85 17.31 -46.90
C ARG A 5 -15.68 16.32 -47.00
N LEU A 6 -15.94 15.13 -46.48
CA LEU A 6 -15.19 13.88 -46.69
C LEU A 6 -15.22 13.44 -48.16
N LEU A 7 -14.15 12.79 -48.62
CA LEU A 7 -14.12 11.99 -49.85
C LEU A 7 -13.57 10.60 -49.56
N PHE A 8 -14.32 9.57 -49.94
CA PHE A 8 -13.85 8.19 -49.98
C PHE A 8 -13.19 7.89 -51.33
N GLY A 9 -12.02 7.27 -51.30
CA GLY A 9 -11.37 6.66 -52.48
C GLY A 9 -11.14 5.18 -52.24
N ASN A 10 -11.60 4.32 -53.17
CA ASN A 10 -11.56 2.87 -53.03
C ASN A 10 -10.71 2.27 -54.17
N GLY A 11 -9.76 1.37 -53.88
CA GLY A 11 -8.80 0.87 -54.89
C GLY A 11 -8.21 -0.52 -54.56
N ARG A 12 -8.06 -1.36 -55.59
CA ARG A 12 -7.71 -2.81 -55.55
C ARG A 12 -6.56 -3.08 -56.56
N HIS A 13 -5.74 -4.15 -56.52
CA HIS A 13 -5.61 -5.33 -55.65
C HIS A 13 -4.25 -6.03 -55.97
N LEU A 14 -3.73 -6.91 -55.07
CA LEU A 14 -2.72 -7.97 -55.35
C LEU A 14 -1.27 -7.43 -55.63
N LYS A 15 -0.15 -8.13 -55.38
CA LYS A 15 0.10 -9.54 -55.01
C LYS A 15 1.50 -9.77 -54.35
N THR A 16 1.59 -10.76 -53.46
CA THR A 16 2.73 -11.68 -53.12
C THR A 16 4.06 -11.25 -52.45
N SER A 17 4.41 -12.03 -51.40
CA SER A 17 5.75 -12.42 -50.85
C SER A 17 6.68 -11.30 -50.35
N TYR A 18 7.21 -11.31 -49.12
CA TYR A 18 7.95 -12.38 -48.44
C TYR A 18 7.83 -12.27 -46.89
N SER A 19 8.04 -13.37 -46.17
CA SER A 19 8.15 -13.35 -44.69
C SER A 19 9.59 -13.19 -44.21
N PRO A 20 9.86 -12.28 -43.28
CA PRO A 20 10.94 -12.41 -42.31
C PRO A 20 10.39 -12.56 -40.88
N LYS A 21 11.03 -13.41 -40.07
CA LYS A 21 10.83 -13.39 -38.61
C LYS A 21 11.34 -12.04 -38.08
N VAL A 22 10.52 -11.33 -37.31
CA VAL A 22 10.96 -10.14 -36.56
C VAL A 22 11.03 -10.51 -35.09
N SER A 23 12.25 -10.60 -34.58
CA SER A 23 12.54 -10.40 -33.16
C SER A 23 12.53 -8.91 -32.89
N SER A 24 11.85 -8.46 -31.83
CA SER A 24 11.90 -7.09 -31.35
C SER A 24 12.23 -7.09 -29.85
N GLN A 25 13.53 -7.21 -29.55
CA GLN A 25 14.09 -6.61 -28.34
C GLN A 25 13.95 -5.08 -28.42
N SER A 26 14.11 -4.41 -27.27
CA SER A 26 14.00 -2.96 -27.01
C SER A 26 12.59 -2.41 -26.76
N LEU A 27 12.12 -2.57 -25.52
CA LEU A 27 11.47 -1.47 -24.84
C LEU A 27 12.56 -0.67 -24.12
N SER A 28 12.68 0.61 -24.47
CA SER A 28 13.68 1.53 -23.90
C SER A 28 13.39 1.80 -22.43
N THR A 29 14.18 1.22 -21.54
CA THR A 29 14.20 1.61 -20.12
C THR A 29 14.65 3.06 -20.03
N ILE A 30 13.76 3.95 -19.59
CA ILE A 30 14.14 5.30 -19.15
C ILE A 30 15.18 5.12 -18.03
N PRO A 31 16.29 5.88 -17.99
CA PRO A 31 17.27 5.75 -16.93
C PRO A 31 16.62 6.08 -15.58
N VAL A 32 16.29 5.04 -14.81
CA VAL A 32 16.06 5.14 -13.37
C VAL A 32 17.34 5.71 -12.77
N PRO A 33 17.28 6.69 -11.84
CA PRO A 33 18.48 7.18 -11.17
C PRO A 33 19.26 5.99 -10.62
N SER A 34 20.50 5.84 -11.06
CA SER A 34 21.28 4.61 -10.87
C SER A 34 21.46 4.34 -9.38
N LYS A 35 20.76 3.32 -8.88
CA LYS A 35 21.04 2.75 -7.58
C LYS A 35 22.49 2.28 -7.60
N ASN A 36 23.31 2.74 -6.65
CA ASN A 36 24.70 2.32 -6.52
C ASN A 36 24.85 0.92 -5.89
N TYR A 37 23.79 0.10 -5.98
CA TYR A 37 23.70 -1.24 -5.42
C TYR A 37 22.84 -2.15 -6.31
N GLU A 38 23.16 -3.45 -6.29
CA GLU A 38 22.29 -4.52 -6.76
C GLU A 38 21.64 -5.21 -5.56
N PHE A 39 20.41 -5.72 -5.75
CA PHE A 39 19.63 -6.36 -4.69
C PHE A 39 19.02 -7.67 -5.19
N LEU A 40 19.13 -8.73 -4.37
CA LEU A 40 18.65 -10.07 -4.68
C LEU A 40 17.83 -10.65 -3.51
N ASP A 41 16.60 -11.04 -3.79
CA ASP A 41 15.70 -11.68 -2.82
C ASP A 41 15.90 -13.20 -2.78
N GLY A 42 16.57 -13.67 -1.72
CA GLY A 42 16.79 -15.09 -1.43
C GLY A 42 15.61 -15.76 -0.71
N SER A 43 15.74 -17.06 -0.48
CA SER A 43 14.72 -17.91 0.17
C SER A 43 14.58 -17.68 1.69
N SER A 44 15.64 -17.21 2.35
CA SER A 44 15.64 -16.94 3.80
C SER A 44 16.52 -15.74 4.20
N GLU A 45 17.03 -15.02 3.21
CA GLU A 45 18.00 -13.95 3.30
C GLU A 45 17.85 -13.04 2.08
N VAL A 46 18.43 -11.84 2.16
CA VAL A 46 18.58 -10.93 1.02
C VAL A 46 20.05 -10.58 0.84
N GLU A 47 20.48 -10.48 -0.41
CA GLU A 47 21.85 -10.08 -0.77
C GLU A 47 21.84 -8.67 -1.36
N LEU A 48 22.76 -7.84 -0.89
CA LEU A 48 22.99 -6.47 -1.32
C LEU A 48 24.45 -6.36 -1.77
N ARG A 49 24.67 -5.94 -3.01
CA ARG A 49 26.01 -5.71 -3.58
C ARG A 49 26.21 -4.22 -3.81
N LEU A 50 27.28 -3.63 -3.28
CA LEU A 50 27.61 -2.22 -3.49
C LEU A 50 28.95 -2.09 -4.21
N GLN A 51 28.99 -1.27 -5.26
CA GLN A 51 30.23 -0.97 -5.96
C GLN A 51 31.14 -0.09 -5.10
N LEU A 52 32.36 -0.55 -4.82
CA LEU A 52 33.36 0.21 -4.05
C LEU A 52 34.12 1.24 -4.91
N GLY A 53 33.95 1.17 -6.25
CA GLY A 53 34.16 2.30 -7.15
C GLY A 53 35.62 2.71 -7.36
N GLY A 54 36.57 1.77 -7.31
CA GLY A 54 37.99 2.03 -7.51
C GLY A 54 38.64 2.91 -6.42
N GLN A 55 37.93 3.15 -5.32
CA GLN A 55 38.52 3.68 -4.10
C GLN A 55 39.53 2.64 -3.60
N ASN A 56 40.75 3.07 -3.25
CA ASN A 56 41.81 2.15 -2.81
C ASN A 56 41.53 1.65 -1.38
N ILE A 57 40.50 0.81 -1.22
CA ILE A 57 40.14 0.15 0.03
C ILE A 57 41.12 -1.00 0.23
N GLN A 58 42.22 -0.70 0.92
CA GLN A 58 43.32 -1.64 1.12
C GLN A 58 43.04 -2.65 2.25
N SER A 59 41.96 -2.51 3.00
CA SER A 59 41.59 -3.41 4.08
C SER A 59 40.09 -3.47 4.36
N THR A 60 39.60 -4.64 4.77
CA THR A 60 38.27 -4.79 5.39
C THR A 60 38.10 -3.97 6.66
N ARG A 61 39.20 -3.53 7.29
CA ARG A 61 39.19 -2.65 8.47
C ARG A 61 38.63 -1.26 8.20
N ASP A 62 38.61 -0.85 6.94
CA ASP A 62 38.10 0.44 6.51
C ASP A 62 36.58 0.40 6.26
N ILE A 63 35.94 -0.78 6.33
CA ILE A 63 34.50 -0.98 6.09
C ILE A 63 33.75 -1.18 7.41
N PHE A 64 32.68 -0.41 7.59
CA PHE A 64 31.76 -0.47 8.72
C PHE A 64 30.36 -0.80 8.22
N VAL A 65 29.89 -2.02 8.50
CA VAL A 65 28.51 -2.44 8.27
C VAL A 65 27.84 -2.57 9.64
N ASP A 66 26.89 -1.68 9.92
CA ASP A 66 26.02 -1.73 11.09
C ASP A 66 24.59 -2.05 10.63
N ALA A 67 24.07 -3.16 11.10
CA ALA A 67 22.74 -3.64 10.80
C ALA A 67 21.97 -3.75 12.13
N ASN A 68 20.79 -3.14 12.21
CA ASN A 68 19.84 -3.42 13.28
C ASN A 68 18.56 -4.00 12.69
N GLY A 69 17.59 -4.39 13.53
CA GLY A 69 16.44 -5.18 13.09
C GLY A 69 15.63 -4.59 11.94
N THR A 70 15.69 -3.27 11.72
CA THR A 70 14.97 -2.55 10.65
C THR A 70 15.82 -1.52 9.89
N SER A 71 17.12 -1.41 10.17
CA SER A 71 18.02 -0.42 9.57
C SER A 71 19.33 -1.04 9.09
N LEU A 72 19.97 -0.37 8.13
CA LEU A 72 21.28 -0.73 7.61
C LEU A 72 22.09 0.55 7.34
N THR A 73 23.30 0.59 7.89
CA THR A 73 24.27 1.68 7.73
C THR A 73 25.59 1.09 7.25
N ILE A 74 26.06 1.57 6.11
CA ILE A 74 27.29 1.11 5.44
C ILE A 74 28.18 2.32 5.23
N LYS A 75 29.33 2.33 5.88
CA LYS A 75 30.30 3.42 5.86
C LYS A 75 31.69 2.88 5.51
N VAL A 76 32.44 3.61 4.70
CA VAL A 76 33.81 3.26 4.27
C VAL A 76 34.76 4.39 4.61
N GLN A 77 35.90 4.07 5.20
CA GLN A 77 36.97 5.01 5.47
C GLN A 77 37.90 5.13 4.25
N HIS A 78 38.02 6.33 3.69
CA HIS A 78 38.88 6.61 2.55
C HIS A 78 39.70 7.88 2.80
N SER A 79 41.03 7.78 2.68
CA SER A 79 41.99 8.87 2.94
C SER A 79 41.79 9.58 4.30
N GLY A 80 41.36 8.84 5.33
CA GLY A 80 41.08 9.35 6.67
C GLY A 80 39.69 9.98 6.87
N SER A 81 38.89 10.16 5.81
CA SER A 81 37.49 10.57 5.88
C SER A 81 36.56 9.36 5.90
N LEU A 82 35.39 9.48 6.55
CA LEU A 82 34.36 8.43 6.56
C LEU A 82 33.24 8.80 5.57
N ILE A 83 32.99 7.93 4.60
CA ILE A 83 32.01 8.10 3.53
C ILE A 83 30.85 7.13 3.76
N THR A 84 29.62 7.63 3.84
CA THR A 84 28.42 6.78 3.84
C THR A 84 28.14 6.27 2.43
N LEU A 85 28.12 4.95 2.24
CA LEU A 85 27.68 4.31 0.99
C LEU A 85 26.15 4.10 0.97
N MET A 86 25.59 3.74 2.13
CA MET A 86 24.14 3.60 2.33
C MET A 86 23.81 3.84 3.80
N GLU A 87 22.67 4.46 4.05
CA GLU A 87 22.08 4.63 5.39
C GLU A 87 20.56 4.61 5.21
N THR A 88 19.89 3.62 5.79
CA THR A 88 18.43 3.49 5.74
C THR A 88 17.90 3.01 7.09
N ASN A 89 16.85 3.67 7.59
CA ASN A 89 16.15 3.34 8.83
C ASN A 89 14.89 2.48 8.60
N HIS A 90 14.58 2.20 7.33
CA HIS A 90 13.35 1.53 6.90
C HIS A 90 13.70 0.45 5.85
N LEU A 91 14.24 -0.67 6.34
CA LEU A 91 14.32 -1.90 5.55
C LEU A 91 12.91 -2.41 5.20
N PHE A 92 12.78 -3.12 4.07
CA PHE A 92 11.47 -3.57 3.60
C PHE A 92 10.74 -4.49 4.60
N ASP A 93 11.46 -5.26 5.43
CA ASP A 93 10.93 -5.87 6.65
C ASP A 93 12.08 -6.12 7.65
N LYS A 94 11.83 -6.88 8.72
CA LYS A 94 12.82 -7.19 9.74
C LYS A 94 13.86 -8.20 9.27
N ILE A 95 15.09 -7.94 9.68
CA ILE A 95 16.23 -8.86 9.57
C ILE A 95 16.60 -9.40 10.96
N LYS A 96 17.50 -10.39 10.99
CA LYS A 96 18.18 -10.82 12.21
C LYS A 96 19.61 -10.28 12.22
N PRO A 97 19.92 -9.21 12.98
CA PRO A 97 21.22 -8.54 12.91
C PRO A 97 22.42 -9.44 13.17
N ALA A 98 22.31 -10.34 14.15
CA ALA A 98 23.37 -11.28 14.54
C ALA A 98 23.68 -12.35 13.49
N GLU A 99 22.84 -12.51 12.46
CA GLU A 99 23.05 -13.40 11.32
C GLU A 99 23.46 -12.61 10.04
N THR A 100 23.89 -11.35 10.19
CA THR A 100 24.44 -10.53 9.09
C THR A 100 25.86 -10.99 8.75
N ILE A 101 26.11 -11.27 7.47
CA ILE A 101 27.43 -11.64 6.95
C ILE A 101 27.78 -10.67 5.82
N TRP A 102 29.04 -10.22 5.77
CA TRP A 102 29.52 -9.41 4.65
C TRP A 102 30.97 -9.78 4.30
N TYR A 103 31.32 -9.56 3.03
CA TYR A 103 32.65 -9.78 2.48
C TYR A 103 32.88 -8.89 1.26
N ILE A 104 34.13 -8.82 0.79
CA ILE A 104 34.48 -8.17 -0.47
C ILE A 104 34.64 -9.26 -1.53
N ASP A 105 34.00 -9.06 -2.68
CA ASP A 105 34.09 -9.93 -3.88
C ASP A 105 34.55 -9.05 -5.04
N ASP A 106 35.78 -9.25 -5.50
CA ASP A 106 36.51 -8.31 -6.39
C ASP A 106 36.43 -6.83 -5.90
N ASP A 107 35.68 -5.97 -6.59
CA ASP A 107 35.46 -4.54 -6.27
C ASP A 107 34.07 -4.27 -5.62
N GLU A 108 33.34 -5.32 -5.24
CA GLU A 108 32.00 -5.25 -4.65
C GLU A 108 32.01 -5.56 -3.14
N LEU A 109 31.30 -4.76 -2.34
CA LEU A 109 30.93 -5.13 -0.99
C LEU A 109 29.62 -5.93 -1.04
N VAL A 110 29.70 -7.22 -0.75
CA VAL A 110 28.56 -8.13 -0.68
C VAL A 110 28.10 -8.27 0.76
N ILE A 111 26.82 -8.01 1.02
CA ILE A 111 26.19 -8.08 2.34
C ILE A 111 24.98 -8.99 2.24
N ASN A 112 24.97 -10.05 3.04
CA ASN A 112 23.89 -11.02 3.14
C ASN A 112 23.20 -10.85 4.50
N LEU A 113 21.90 -10.55 4.47
CA LEU A 113 21.08 -10.23 5.63
C LEU A 113 20.01 -11.30 5.82
N LYS A 114 20.03 -12.00 6.95
CA LYS A 114 19.01 -13.01 7.25
C LYS A 114 17.65 -12.35 7.49
N LYS A 115 16.61 -12.80 6.79
CA LYS A 115 15.23 -12.36 7.02
C LYS A 115 14.71 -12.87 8.36
N GLN A 116 13.88 -12.06 9.03
CA GLN A 116 13.06 -12.52 10.16
C GLN A 116 11.90 -13.40 9.66
N ASP A 117 11.27 -13.03 8.54
CA ASP A 117 10.24 -13.82 7.85
C ASP A 117 10.77 -14.34 6.50
N PRO A 118 11.15 -15.63 6.37
CA PRO A 118 11.68 -16.17 5.13
C PRO A 118 10.62 -16.30 4.02
N GLU A 119 9.33 -16.37 4.37
CA GLU A 119 8.25 -16.44 3.39
C GLU A 119 7.99 -15.10 2.71
N LEU A 120 8.39 -13.98 3.34
CA LEU A 120 8.18 -12.66 2.78
C LEU A 120 9.12 -12.41 1.60
N LYS A 121 8.52 -12.01 0.48
CA LYS A 121 9.22 -11.54 -0.71
C LYS A 121 9.48 -10.05 -0.60
N TRP A 122 10.75 -9.68 -0.70
CA TRP A 122 11.23 -8.32 -0.68
C TRP A 122 11.44 -7.87 -2.15
N PRO A 123 10.74 -6.84 -2.64
CA PRO A 123 11.00 -6.31 -3.96
C PRO A 123 12.27 -5.45 -4.03
N ASP A 124 12.75 -4.98 -2.87
CA ASP A 124 13.93 -4.13 -2.69
C ASP A 124 14.43 -4.24 -1.24
N ILE A 125 15.63 -3.71 -0.96
CA ILE A 125 16.19 -3.64 0.39
C ILE A 125 15.46 -2.61 1.28
N MET A 126 15.06 -1.48 0.69
CA MET A 126 14.40 -0.37 1.40
C MET A 126 12.89 -0.41 1.22
N GLU A 127 12.16 0.15 2.19
CA GLU A 127 10.74 0.45 2.11
C GLU A 127 10.49 1.77 1.34
N SER A 128 10.75 1.79 0.03
CA SER A 128 10.31 2.90 -0.86
C SER A 128 8.94 2.63 -1.47
N TRP A 129 8.26 3.65 -2.00
CA TRP A 129 7.06 3.54 -2.82
C TRP A 129 7.09 2.39 -3.84
N GLU A 130 8.17 2.25 -4.60
CA GLU A 130 8.32 1.27 -5.66
C GLU A 130 8.40 -0.16 -5.09
N SER A 131 9.03 -0.33 -3.92
CA SER A 131 9.03 -1.61 -3.20
C SER A 131 7.68 -1.89 -2.52
N LEU A 132 7.05 -0.88 -1.94
CA LEU A 132 5.79 -0.98 -1.22
C LEU A 132 4.63 -1.32 -2.14
N THR A 133 4.58 -0.73 -3.33
CA THR A 133 3.57 -1.04 -4.34
C THR A 133 3.71 -2.50 -4.81
N LEU A 134 4.90 -2.93 -5.21
CA LEU A 134 5.17 -4.32 -5.64
C LEU A 134 4.95 -5.36 -4.51
N GLY A 135 5.28 -5.01 -3.27
CA GLY A 135 5.14 -5.88 -2.10
C GLY A 135 3.69 -5.99 -1.63
N SER A 136 3.01 -4.86 -1.46
CA SER A 136 1.62 -4.80 -1.01
C SER A 136 0.66 -5.51 -1.96
N MET A 137 0.91 -5.51 -3.27
CA MET A 137 0.12 -6.32 -4.23
C MET A 137 0.08 -7.81 -3.87
N GLN A 138 1.17 -8.36 -3.33
CA GLN A 138 1.28 -9.76 -2.92
C GLN A 138 0.58 -10.00 -1.56
N LEU A 139 0.73 -9.06 -0.62
CA LEU A 139 0.15 -9.12 0.72
C LEU A 139 -1.38 -8.96 0.72
N LEU A 140 -1.90 -8.02 -0.06
CA LEU A 140 -3.34 -7.73 -0.17
C LEU A 140 -4.14 -8.88 -0.80
N LYS A 141 -3.50 -9.74 -1.60
CA LYS A 141 -4.13 -10.89 -2.30
C LYS A 141 -5.38 -10.50 -3.12
N GLY A 142 -5.39 -9.28 -3.65
CA GLY A 142 -6.50 -8.71 -4.43
C GLY A 142 -7.64 -8.11 -3.62
N ALA A 143 -7.54 -8.04 -2.29
CA ALA A 143 -8.49 -7.32 -1.45
C ALA A 143 -8.48 -5.83 -1.79
N SER A 144 -9.68 -5.22 -1.87
CA SER A 144 -9.83 -3.79 -2.13
C SER A 144 -9.46 -2.95 -0.90
N ILE A 145 -9.14 -1.68 -1.12
CA ILE A 145 -8.82 -0.70 -0.08
C ILE A 145 -9.93 0.37 -0.05
N TYR A 146 -10.32 0.84 1.13
CA TYR A 146 -11.25 1.94 1.36
C TYR A 146 -10.54 3.06 2.12
N ILE A 147 -10.50 4.26 1.54
CA ILE A 147 -9.92 5.45 2.15
C ILE A 147 -11.04 6.26 2.78
N VAL A 148 -10.98 6.41 4.11
CA VAL A 148 -11.96 7.12 4.93
C VAL A 148 -11.27 8.25 5.70
N GLY A 149 -12.01 9.28 6.08
CA GLY A 149 -11.47 10.44 6.79
C GLY A 149 -12.37 11.66 6.63
N ASP A 150 -12.07 12.74 7.33
CA ASP A 150 -12.98 13.91 7.37
C ASP A 150 -13.01 14.74 6.07
N SER A 151 -12.05 14.56 5.14
CA SER A 151 -12.02 15.27 3.85
C SER A 151 -12.17 14.35 2.65
N THR A 152 -13.27 14.53 1.89
CA THR A 152 -13.53 13.84 0.62
C THR A 152 -12.41 14.04 -0.41
N GLU A 153 -11.82 15.25 -0.46
CA GLU A 153 -10.77 15.57 -1.44
C GLU A 153 -9.48 14.80 -1.15
N ILE A 154 -9.05 14.79 0.12
CA ILE A 154 -7.87 14.03 0.57
C ILE A 154 -8.08 12.54 0.30
N ASN A 155 -9.25 12.00 0.67
CA ASN A 155 -9.59 10.61 0.41
C ASN A 155 -9.48 10.27 -1.08
N GLN A 156 -10.01 11.13 -1.97
CA GLN A 156 -9.97 10.94 -3.42
C GLN A 156 -8.56 11.01 -4.01
N LYS A 157 -7.74 11.99 -3.60
CA LYS A 157 -6.36 12.13 -4.09
C LYS A 157 -5.49 10.93 -3.69
N VAL A 158 -5.54 10.53 -2.42
CA VAL A 158 -4.76 9.40 -1.91
C VAL A 158 -5.25 8.07 -2.50
N ALA A 159 -6.57 7.88 -2.66
CA ALA A 159 -7.11 6.69 -3.32
C ALA A 159 -6.65 6.57 -4.78
N GLN A 160 -6.58 7.69 -5.51
CA GLN A 160 -6.12 7.71 -6.89
C GLN A 160 -4.63 7.33 -7.00
N GLU A 161 -3.77 7.91 -6.16
CA GLU A 161 -2.34 7.61 -6.13
C GLU A 161 -2.06 6.14 -5.78
N LEU A 162 -2.75 5.62 -4.75
CA LEU A 162 -2.71 4.20 -4.36
C LEU A 162 -3.17 3.27 -5.48
N ALA A 163 -4.25 3.62 -6.19
CA ALA A 163 -4.77 2.82 -7.29
C ALA A 163 -3.77 2.74 -8.45
N VAL A 164 -3.14 3.87 -8.81
CA VAL A 164 -2.08 3.94 -9.83
C VAL A 164 -0.89 3.08 -9.42
N GLY A 165 -0.39 3.23 -8.18
CA GLY A 165 0.74 2.47 -7.67
C GLY A 165 0.52 0.95 -7.63
N LEU A 166 -0.67 0.51 -7.20
CA LEU A 166 -1.01 -0.92 -7.08
C LEU A 166 -1.51 -1.56 -8.39
N GLY A 167 -1.74 -0.78 -9.46
CA GLY A 167 -2.46 -1.24 -10.65
C GLY A 167 -3.88 -1.75 -10.31
N TYR A 168 -4.58 -1.00 -9.46
CA TYR A 168 -5.94 -1.23 -8.98
C TYR A 168 -6.90 -0.22 -9.62
N THR A 169 -8.21 -0.46 -9.56
CA THR A 169 -9.21 0.48 -10.09
C THR A 169 -9.50 1.60 -9.07
N PRO A 170 -9.24 2.89 -9.38
CA PRO A 170 -9.68 3.99 -8.54
C PRO A 170 -11.20 4.15 -8.65
N LEU A 171 -11.88 4.30 -7.52
CA LEU A 171 -13.32 4.56 -7.46
C LEU A 171 -13.60 5.67 -6.44
N SER A 172 -14.43 6.65 -6.82
CA SER A 172 -14.91 7.69 -5.90
C SER A 172 -16.40 7.53 -5.67
N THR A 173 -16.80 7.34 -4.41
CA THR A 173 -18.21 7.31 -4.02
C THR A 173 -18.94 8.61 -4.37
N LYS A 174 -18.25 9.76 -4.26
CA LYS A 174 -18.75 11.07 -4.71
C LYS A 174 -19.14 11.02 -6.20
N GLU A 175 -18.20 10.66 -7.06
CA GLU A 175 -18.42 10.68 -8.51
C GLU A 175 -19.53 9.70 -8.92
N LEU A 176 -19.60 8.54 -8.28
CA LEU A 176 -20.66 7.57 -8.50
C LEU A 176 -22.03 8.13 -8.07
N LEU A 177 -22.13 8.71 -6.87
CA LEU A 177 -23.37 9.33 -6.37
C LEU A 177 -23.83 10.47 -7.28
N GLU A 178 -22.95 11.40 -7.64
CA GLU A 178 -23.30 12.55 -8.49
C GLU A 178 -23.75 12.10 -9.89
N THR A 179 -23.12 11.05 -10.43
CA THR A 179 -23.51 10.44 -11.71
C THR A 179 -24.88 9.75 -11.64
N PHE A 180 -25.16 8.98 -10.58
CA PHE A 180 -26.45 8.28 -10.44
C PHE A 180 -27.60 9.23 -10.08
N ALA A 181 -27.38 10.17 -9.18
CA ALA A 181 -28.39 11.14 -8.73
C ALA A 181 -28.59 12.31 -9.71
N LYS A 182 -27.63 12.56 -10.61
CA LYS A 182 -27.63 13.68 -11.58
C LYS A 182 -27.68 15.07 -10.91
N GLN A 183 -27.17 15.16 -9.69
CA GLN A 183 -26.99 16.39 -8.91
C GLN A 183 -25.67 16.32 -8.13
N SER A 184 -25.10 17.47 -7.75
CA SER A 184 -23.92 17.48 -6.89
C SER A 184 -24.25 17.08 -5.44
N ILE A 185 -23.26 16.57 -4.71
CA ILE A 185 -23.41 16.28 -3.28
C ILE A 185 -23.80 17.54 -2.49
N ASP A 186 -23.27 18.69 -2.85
CA ASP A 186 -23.57 19.96 -2.15
C ASP A 186 -25.05 20.36 -2.35
N SER A 187 -25.60 20.16 -3.56
CA SER A 187 -27.02 20.39 -3.84
C SER A 187 -27.91 19.42 -3.07
N TRP A 188 -27.53 18.14 -3.03
CA TRP A 188 -28.26 17.10 -2.30
C TRP A 188 -28.25 17.37 -0.79
N LEU A 189 -27.09 17.73 -0.23
CA LEU A 189 -26.91 18.07 1.17
C LEU A 189 -27.80 19.24 1.62
N LEU A 190 -27.96 20.25 0.76
CA LEU A 190 -28.85 21.40 1.02
C LEU A 190 -30.35 21.04 0.91
N ALA A 191 -30.70 20.08 0.06
CA ALA A 191 -32.10 19.70 -0.19
C ALA A 191 -32.64 18.65 0.80
N GLU A 192 -31.82 17.65 1.18
CA GLU A 192 -32.26 16.46 1.94
C GLU A 192 -31.41 16.18 3.19
N GLY A 193 -30.31 16.91 3.41
CA GLY A 193 -29.45 16.74 4.57
C GLY A 193 -28.43 15.59 4.47
N SER A 194 -27.53 15.55 5.45
CA SER A 194 -26.35 14.68 5.44
C SER A 194 -26.68 13.20 5.62
N ASP A 195 -27.78 12.86 6.31
CA ASP A 195 -28.19 11.48 6.50
C ASP A 195 -28.71 10.85 5.20
N SER A 196 -29.43 11.60 4.34
CA SER A 196 -29.87 11.07 3.02
C SER A 196 -28.66 10.73 2.14
N VAL A 197 -27.66 11.62 2.11
CA VAL A 197 -26.39 11.40 1.39
C VAL A 197 -25.64 10.18 1.96
N ALA A 198 -25.56 10.03 3.28
CA ALA A 198 -24.89 8.90 3.93
C ALA A 198 -25.61 7.55 3.71
N GLU A 199 -26.95 7.54 3.63
CA GLU A 199 -27.73 6.37 3.24
C GLU A 199 -27.44 5.97 1.78
N ALA A 200 -27.43 6.94 0.86
CA ALA A 200 -27.12 6.71 -0.54
C ALA A 200 -25.68 6.20 -0.75
N GLU A 201 -24.69 6.79 -0.07
CA GLU A 201 -23.32 6.28 -0.09
C GLU A 201 -23.25 4.84 0.43
N SER A 202 -23.98 4.50 1.49
CA SER A 202 -24.01 3.14 2.02
C SER A 202 -24.54 2.11 1.02
N ALA A 203 -25.51 2.50 0.17
CA ALA A 203 -26.00 1.67 -0.93
C ALA A 203 -24.94 1.50 -2.04
N ILE A 204 -24.13 2.52 -2.34
CA ILE A 204 -22.99 2.39 -3.26
C ILE A 204 -21.93 1.46 -2.65
N LEU A 205 -21.56 1.65 -1.38
CA LEU A 205 -20.60 0.80 -0.68
C LEU A 205 -21.04 -0.68 -0.64
N GLN A 206 -22.36 -0.95 -0.56
CA GLN A 206 -22.90 -2.31 -0.70
C GLN A 206 -22.61 -2.92 -2.08
N SER A 207 -22.74 -2.15 -3.16
CA SER A 207 -22.38 -2.61 -4.51
C SER A 207 -20.87 -2.83 -4.65
N LEU A 208 -20.08 -1.90 -4.11
CA LEU A 208 -18.62 -1.94 -4.15
C LEU A 208 -17.99 -3.04 -3.28
N SER A 209 -18.68 -3.55 -2.25
CA SER A 209 -18.14 -4.58 -1.34
C SER A 209 -17.80 -5.92 -2.02
N SER A 210 -18.36 -6.17 -3.21
CA SER A 210 -18.04 -7.34 -4.03
C SER A 210 -16.87 -7.14 -5.00
N HIS A 211 -16.36 -5.90 -5.13
CA HIS A 211 -15.27 -5.58 -6.05
C HIS A 211 -13.92 -5.98 -5.45
N VAL A 212 -13.07 -6.57 -6.29
CA VAL A 212 -11.68 -6.91 -5.98
C VAL A 212 -10.74 -5.95 -6.71
N ARG A 213 -9.55 -5.71 -6.14
CA ARG A 213 -8.53 -4.83 -6.70
C ARG A 213 -9.03 -3.40 -7.00
N ALA A 214 -9.85 -2.85 -6.12
CA ALA A 214 -10.25 -1.44 -6.16
C ALA A 214 -9.61 -0.64 -5.02
N VAL A 215 -9.44 0.66 -5.21
CA VAL A 215 -9.19 1.63 -4.13
C VAL A 215 -10.33 2.64 -4.15
N VAL A 216 -11.12 2.65 -3.08
CA VAL A 216 -12.39 3.38 -2.98
C VAL A 216 -12.22 4.58 -2.05
N ALA A 217 -12.38 5.79 -2.57
CA ALA A 217 -12.51 7.00 -1.75
C ALA A 217 -13.95 7.16 -1.26
N THR A 218 -14.14 7.30 0.06
CA THR A 218 -15.45 7.66 0.64
C THR A 218 -15.61 9.17 0.74
N LEU A 219 -16.86 9.62 0.79
CA LEU A 219 -17.20 10.94 1.31
C LEU A 219 -16.65 11.10 2.73
N GLY A 220 -16.18 12.31 3.03
CA GLY A 220 -15.72 12.68 4.35
C GLY A 220 -16.77 13.41 5.18
N GLY A 221 -16.42 13.65 6.44
CA GLY A 221 -17.17 14.51 7.35
C GLY A 221 -18.56 13.97 7.69
N GLN A 222 -19.50 14.89 7.92
CA GLN A 222 -20.84 14.55 8.42
C GLN A 222 -21.74 13.90 7.37
N GLN A 223 -21.46 14.05 6.08
CA GLN A 223 -22.18 13.43 4.97
C GLN A 223 -21.66 12.04 4.60
N GLY A 224 -20.49 11.64 5.11
CA GLY A 224 -19.90 10.33 4.82
C GLY A 224 -20.53 9.19 5.64
N ALA A 225 -20.88 8.10 4.98
CA ALA A 225 -21.33 6.85 5.58
C ALA A 225 -20.31 6.29 6.59
N ALA A 226 -19.01 6.41 6.31
CA ALA A 226 -17.95 5.99 7.23
C ALA A 226 -17.98 6.73 8.59
N ARG A 227 -18.60 7.92 8.67
CA ARG A 227 -18.81 8.65 9.94
C ARG A 227 -19.93 8.05 10.80
N ARG A 228 -20.77 7.16 10.26
CA ARG A 228 -21.89 6.51 10.95
C ARG A 228 -21.52 5.08 11.36
N ALA A 229 -21.48 4.79 12.66
CA ALA A 229 -21.10 3.47 13.18
C ALA A 229 -21.91 2.31 12.56
N GLY A 230 -23.22 2.50 12.34
CA GLY A 230 -24.10 1.50 11.74
C GLY A 230 -23.86 1.18 10.25
N LYS A 231 -22.96 1.88 9.56
CA LYS A 231 -22.73 1.74 8.10
C LYS A 231 -21.46 0.98 7.72
N TRP A 232 -20.67 0.53 8.70
CA TRP A 232 -19.36 -0.10 8.48
C TRP A 232 -19.39 -1.50 7.85
N ARG A 233 -20.55 -2.17 7.85
CA ARG A 233 -20.72 -3.54 7.32
C ARG A 233 -20.05 -3.74 5.95
N HIS A 234 -20.21 -2.80 5.01
CA HIS A 234 -19.67 -2.96 3.66
C HIS A 234 -18.21 -2.51 3.52
N LEU A 235 -17.70 -1.69 4.44
CA LEU A 235 -16.30 -1.26 4.48
C LEU A 235 -15.38 -2.41 4.92
N TYR A 236 -15.82 -3.26 5.85
CA TYR A 236 -15.06 -4.43 6.31
C TYR A 236 -14.76 -5.48 5.21
N ALA A 237 -15.39 -5.38 4.05
CA ALA A 237 -15.08 -6.19 2.86
C ALA A 237 -13.64 -5.99 2.37
N GLY A 238 -13.09 -4.78 2.51
CA GLY A 238 -11.73 -4.44 2.15
C GLY A 238 -10.92 -3.95 3.35
N PHE A 239 -9.67 -3.54 3.08
CA PHE A 239 -8.83 -2.88 4.06
C PHE A 239 -9.21 -1.41 4.17
N THR A 240 -9.45 -0.93 5.37
CA THR A 240 -9.89 0.44 5.66
C THR A 240 -8.74 1.26 6.22
N VAL A 241 -8.43 2.38 5.58
CA VAL A 241 -7.38 3.32 5.97
C VAL A 241 -8.06 4.62 6.39
N TRP A 242 -7.93 4.99 7.66
CA TRP A 242 -8.38 6.29 8.15
C TRP A 242 -7.28 7.34 8.01
N LEU A 243 -7.52 8.32 7.14
CA LEU A 243 -6.74 9.55 7.04
C LEU A 243 -7.24 10.56 8.09
N SER A 244 -6.41 10.82 9.09
CA SER A 244 -6.67 11.76 10.19
C SER A 244 -5.63 12.87 10.14
N GLN A 245 -6.05 14.12 10.14
CA GLN A 245 -5.12 15.21 10.45
C GLN A 245 -4.65 15.10 11.91
N THR A 246 -3.49 15.68 12.21
CA THR A 246 -2.89 15.76 13.55
C THR A 246 -2.22 17.13 13.74
N GLU A 247 -2.20 17.61 14.98
CA GLU A 247 -1.41 18.78 15.40
C GLU A 247 -0.04 18.38 15.99
N ALA A 248 0.25 17.07 16.08
CA ALA A 248 1.52 16.56 16.57
C ALA A 248 2.70 17.05 15.72
N THR A 249 3.81 17.36 16.38
CA THR A 249 5.06 17.83 15.76
C THR A 249 6.05 16.72 15.41
N ASP A 250 5.78 15.50 15.89
CA ASP A 250 6.66 14.34 15.77
C ASP A 250 5.85 13.03 15.63
N GLU A 251 6.52 11.99 15.13
CA GLU A 251 5.89 10.71 14.77
C GLU A 251 5.38 9.93 15.99
N ASP A 252 6.05 10.03 17.15
CA ASP A 252 5.68 9.26 18.34
C ASP A 252 4.45 9.87 19.03
N SER A 253 4.38 11.21 19.11
CA SER A 253 3.16 11.93 19.51
C SER A 253 1.99 11.62 18.57
N ALA A 254 2.21 11.59 17.25
CA ALA A 254 1.17 11.24 16.27
C ALA A 254 0.67 9.78 16.42
N LYS A 255 1.59 8.83 16.70
CA LYS A 255 1.24 7.43 17.01
C LYS A 255 0.41 7.31 18.29
N GLU A 256 0.74 8.07 19.34
CA GLU A 256 -0.03 8.03 20.58
C GLU A 256 -1.42 8.67 20.43
N GLU A 257 -1.53 9.78 19.68
CA GLU A 257 -2.84 10.34 19.29
C GLU A 257 -3.69 9.33 18.51
N ALA A 258 -3.09 8.58 17.57
CA ALA A 258 -3.77 7.52 16.83
C ALA A 258 -4.27 6.40 17.76
N ARG A 259 -3.45 5.97 18.72
CA ARG A 259 -3.84 4.96 19.74
C ARG A 259 -4.98 5.46 20.61
N SER A 260 -4.95 6.71 21.07
CA SER A 260 -6.06 7.30 21.84
C SER A 260 -7.33 7.29 21.01
N HIS A 261 -7.32 7.83 19.79
CA HIS A 261 -8.51 7.91 18.94
C HIS A 261 -9.16 6.54 18.65
N ILE A 262 -8.36 5.49 18.47
CA ILE A 262 -8.86 4.11 18.32
C ILE A 262 -9.48 3.60 19.62
N LYS A 263 -8.80 3.81 20.76
CA LYS A 263 -9.23 3.35 22.09
C LYS A 263 -10.48 4.07 22.61
N ASP A 264 -10.58 5.38 22.35
CA ASP A 264 -11.68 6.22 22.79
C ASP A 264 -12.96 5.91 22.01
N GLY A 265 -12.85 5.44 20.76
CA GLY A 265 -13.95 4.94 19.95
C GLY A 265 -15.03 5.97 19.58
N ILE A 266 -14.80 7.25 19.90
CA ILE A 266 -15.79 8.35 19.79
C ILE A 266 -16.21 8.57 18.33
N LEU A 267 -15.28 8.37 17.39
CA LEU A 267 -15.51 8.51 15.96
C LEU A 267 -15.65 7.15 15.33
N ALA A 268 -16.66 6.94 14.49
CA ALA A 268 -16.84 5.67 13.79
C ALA A 268 -15.64 5.26 12.92
N TYR A 269 -14.76 6.20 12.54
CA TYR A 269 -13.48 5.93 11.89
C TYR A 269 -12.50 5.09 12.73
N SER A 270 -12.68 4.97 14.05
CA SER A 270 -11.92 4.04 14.90
C SER A 270 -12.10 2.56 14.53
N ASN A 271 -13.13 2.24 13.73
CA ASN A 271 -13.36 0.92 13.14
C ASN A 271 -12.40 0.61 11.97
N ALA A 272 -11.57 1.57 11.54
CA ALA A 272 -10.63 1.36 10.45
C ALA A 272 -9.54 0.35 10.82
N ASP A 273 -9.08 -0.43 9.84
CA ASP A 273 -8.02 -1.42 10.01
C ASP A 273 -6.66 -0.76 10.33
N VAL A 274 -6.40 0.43 9.76
CA VAL A 274 -5.22 1.27 10.06
C VAL A 274 -5.56 2.77 10.06
N VAL A 275 -4.73 3.57 10.74
CA VAL A 275 -4.82 5.03 10.79
C VAL A 275 -3.51 5.64 10.30
N VAL A 276 -3.59 6.63 9.40
CA VAL A 276 -2.45 7.42 8.91
C VAL A 276 -2.66 8.87 9.35
N LYS A 277 -1.66 9.41 10.06
CA LYS A 277 -1.69 10.78 10.59
C LYS A 277 -1.06 11.76 9.59
N LEU A 278 -1.72 12.89 9.37
CA LEU A 278 -1.35 13.91 8.39
C LEU A 278 -1.10 15.25 9.07
N GLN A 279 0.13 15.76 8.99
CA GLN A 279 0.45 17.10 9.47
C GLN A 279 0.11 18.13 8.39
N GLY A 280 -1.14 18.62 8.41
CA GLY A 280 -1.69 19.44 7.34
C GLY A 280 -1.97 18.63 6.05
N TRP A 281 -2.26 19.34 4.96
CA TRP A 281 -2.48 18.75 3.64
C TRP A 281 -1.96 19.67 2.53
N ASP A 282 -1.21 19.06 1.60
CA ASP A 282 -0.80 19.63 0.32
C ASP A 282 -0.91 18.52 -0.72
N THR A 283 -1.33 18.86 -1.94
CA THR A 283 -1.39 17.89 -3.06
C THR A 283 -0.02 17.31 -3.38
N ASP A 284 1.06 18.07 -3.16
CA ASP A 284 2.43 17.60 -3.42
C ASP A 284 2.86 16.48 -2.47
N HIS A 285 2.21 16.35 -1.30
CA HIS A 285 2.45 15.28 -0.34
C HIS A 285 1.63 14.00 -0.60
N THR A 286 0.76 13.96 -1.63
CA THR A 286 -0.13 12.82 -1.90
C THR A 286 0.63 11.48 -1.98
N LYS A 287 1.80 11.43 -2.65
CA LYS A 287 2.63 10.22 -2.76
C LYS A 287 3.16 9.76 -1.39
N SER A 288 3.63 10.67 -0.55
CA SER A 288 4.11 10.35 0.81
C SER A 288 2.98 9.80 1.69
N VAL A 289 1.78 10.38 1.60
CA VAL A 289 0.61 9.86 2.31
C VAL A 289 0.22 8.47 1.82
N ALA A 290 0.21 8.25 0.50
CA ALA A 290 -0.06 6.93 -0.08
C ALA A 290 1.01 5.90 0.33
N GLU A 291 2.29 6.28 0.39
CA GLU A 291 3.38 5.44 0.88
C GLU A 291 3.15 5.03 2.34
N GLY A 292 2.80 5.99 3.22
CA GLY A 292 2.41 5.72 4.60
C GLY A 292 1.20 4.80 4.74
N CYS A 293 0.22 4.89 3.82
CA CYS A 293 -0.92 3.97 3.76
C CYS A 293 -0.46 2.53 3.44
N LEU A 294 0.42 2.36 2.45
CA LEU A 294 0.97 1.03 2.10
C LEU A 294 1.84 0.46 3.22
N SER A 295 2.65 1.30 3.87
CA SER A 295 3.46 0.90 5.02
C SER A 295 2.57 0.40 6.18
N ALA A 296 1.56 1.17 6.57
CA ALA A 296 0.63 0.78 7.62
C ALA A 296 -0.12 -0.53 7.29
N LEU A 297 -0.61 -0.68 6.05
CA LEU A 297 -1.28 -1.90 5.60
C LEU A 297 -0.33 -3.11 5.57
N LYS A 298 0.93 -2.92 5.15
CA LYS A 298 1.97 -3.96 5.23
C LYS A 298 2.16 -4.42 6.67
N GLN A 299 2.41 -3.49 7.60
CA GLN A 299 2.64 -3.83 9.01
C GLN A 299 1.45 -4.58 9.62
N LEU A 300 0.21 -4.15 9.34
CA LEU A 300 -1.00 -4.86 9.74
C LEU A 300 -1.06 -6.29 9.18
N ILE A 301 -0.87 -6.47 7.86
CA ILE A 301 -0.97 -7.80 7.24
C ILE A 301 0.16 -8.74 7.70
N LEU A 302 1.35 -8.21 8.01
CA LEU A 302 2.43 -9.01 8.61
C LEU A 302 2.09 -9.42 10.06
N SER A 303 1.36 -8.58 10.82
CA SER A 303 0.87 -8.93 12.16
C SER A 303 -0.26 -9.98 12.18
N ASP A 304 -1.12 -10.02 11.15
CA ASP A 304 -2.09 -11.11 10.92
C ASP A 304 -2.10 -11.54 9.45
N LYS A 305 -1.19 -12.46 9.11
CA LYS A 305 -1.08 -13.07 7.76
C LYS A 305 -2.39 -13.71 7.26
N LYS A 306 -3.37 -13.99 8.14
CA LYS A 306 -4.68 -14.57 7.78
C LYS A 306 -5.73 -13.51 7.44
N LEU A 307 -5.50 -12.23 7.76
CA LEU A 307 -6.47 -11.14 7.62
C LEU A 307 -7.01 -10.93 6.19
N PRO A 308 -6.20 -10.95 5.11
CA PRO A 308 -6.74 -10.91 3.74
C PRO A 308 -7.72 -12.07 3.45
N GLY A 309 -7.43 -13.26 4.00
CA GLY A 309 -8.30 -14.44 3.89
C GLY A 309 -9.61 -14.30 4.67
N LYS A 310 -9.58 -13.67 5.86
CA LYS A 310 -10.77 -13.33 6.64
C LYS A 310 -11.69 -12.35 5.89
N LYS A 311 -11.13 -11.28 5.29
CA LYS A 311 -11.88 -10.33 4.46
C LYS A 311 -12.50 -11.01 3.22
N SER A 312 -11.74 -11.87 2.54
CA SER A 312 -12.26 -12.69 1.42
C SER A 312 -13.38 -13.65 1.85
N LEU A 313 -13.32 -14.23 3.05
CA LEU A 313 -14.44 -15.02 3.61
C LEU A 313 -15.66 -14.14 3.89
N TYR A 314 -15.46 -12.94 4.43
CA TYR A 314 -16.54 -11.99 4.73
C TYR A 314 -17.34 -11.60 3.48
N ILE A 315 -16.65 -11.30 2.36
CA ILE A 315 -17.28 -11.05 1.07
C ILE A 315 -18.11 -12.25 0.60
N ARG A 316 -17.56 -13.48 0.72
CA ARG A 316 -18.26 -14.72 0.32
C ARG A 316 -19.50 -15.03 1.18
N LEU A 317 -19.56 -14.53 2.41
CA LEU A 317 -20.74 -14.58 3.26
C LEU A 317 -21.72 -13.41 3.01
N GLY A 318 -21.46 -12.57 2.01
CA GLY A 318 -22.29 -11.43 1.63
C GLY A 318 -22.19 -10.25 2.61
N CYS A 319 -21.02 -10.04 3.23
CA CYS A 319 -20.80 -9.08 4.32
C CYS A 319 -21.76 -9.29 5.50
N ARG A 320 -21.96 -10.56 5.89
CA ARG A 320 -22.82 -10.97 7.01
C ARG A 320 -22.01 -11.63 8.13
N GLY A 321 -22.56 -11.59 9.34
CA GLY A 321 -21.89 -12.05 10.55
C GLY A 321 -21.06 -10.94 11.21
N ASP A 322 -20.56 -11.26 12.40
CA ASP A 322 -19.86 -10.31 13.26
C ASP A 322 -18.40 -10.18 12.82
N TRP A 323 -18.04 -9.06 12.19
CA TRP A 323 -16.65 -8.69 11.94
C TRP A 323 -16.01 -8.21 13.26
N PRO A 324 -14.75 -8.58 13.59
CA PRO A 324 -13.83 -9.44 12.85
C PRO A 324 -13.97 -10.95 13.16
N ASN A 325 -14.83 -11.32 14.12
CA ASN A 325 -14.97 -12.69 14.66
C ASN A 325 -15.89 -13.57 13.80
N ILE A 326 -15.59 -13.66 12.50
CA ILE A 326 -16.37 -14.47 11.55
C ILE A 326 -16.22 -15.95 11.90
N LYS A 327 -17.33 -16.57 12.30
CA LYS A 327 -17.43 -18.02 12.51
C LYS A 327 -17.69 -18.73 11.18
N PRO A 328 -17.04 -19.88 10.92
CA PRO A 328 -17.26 -20.63 9.68
C PRO A 328 -18.67 -21.26 9.65
N PRO A 329 -19.22 -21.55 8.46
CA PRO A 329 -20.48 -22.30 8.34
C PRO A 329 -20.38 -23.65 9.06
N GLY A 330 -21.34 -23.92 9.96
CA GLY A 330 -21.35 -25.13 10.78
C GLY A 330 -20.64 -25.04 12.15
N TRP A 331 -20.15 -23.86 12.54
CA TRP A 331 -19.65 -23.64 13.90
C TRP A 331 -20.77 -23.74 14.95
N ASP A 332 -20.58 -24.59 15.96
CA ASP A 332 -21.50 -24.79 17.08
C ASP A 332 -20.98 -24.02 18.32
N PRO A 333 -21.75 -23.10 18.93
CA PRO A 333 -21.38 -22.43 20.18
C PRO A 333 -21.20 -23.36 21.39
N SER A 334 -21.65 -24.61 21.30
CA SER A 334 -21.49 -25.64 22.33
C SER A 334 -20.10 -26.30 22.29
N ALA A 335 -19.43 -26.24 21.13
CA ALA A 335 -18.02 -26.58 21.02
C ALA A 335 -17.19 -25.37 21.48
N GLY A 336 -16.64 -25.45 22.69
CA GLY A 336 -15.76 -24.42 23.22
C GLY A 336 -14.53 -24.20 22.34
N ASP A 337 -13.87 -23.06 22.51
CA ASP A 337 -12.60 -22.77 21.81
C ASP A 337 -11.52 -23.77 22.26
N ASP A 338 -11.37 -24.86 21.50
CA ASP A 338 -10.48 -25.97 21.86
C ASP A 338 -9.00 -25.56 21.84
N VAL A 339 -8.47 -25.43 23.06
CA VAL A 339 -7.07 -25.61 23.43
C VAL A 339 -6.06 -24.60 22.87
N SER A 340 -5.83 -23.55 23.68
CA SER A 340 -4.51 -22.93 23.80
C SER A 340 -3.46 -24.01 24.12
N PRO A 341 -2.33 -24.13 23.39
CA PRO A 341 -1.23 -25.00 23.79
C PRO A 341 -0.51 -24.40 25.00
N SER A 342 -0.99 -24.73 26.20
CA SER A 342 -0.33 -24.39 27.46
C SER A 342 0.73 -25.43 27.80
N GLY A 343 2.00 -25.09 27.57
CA GLY A 343 3.19 -25.76 28.12
C GLY A 343 3.54 -27.12 27.51
N PHE A 344 4.71 -27.22 26.88
CA PHE A 344 5.95 -27.58 27.56
C PHE A 344 7.16 -26.97 26.84
#